data_AF-A0A1H9B2Z8-F1
#
_entry.id   AF-A0A1H9B2Z8-F1
#
_cell.length_a   1.000
_cell.length_b   1.000
_cell.length_c   1.000
_cell.angle_alpha   90.00
_cell.angle_beta   90.00
_cell.angle_gamma   90.00
#
_symmetry.space_group_name_H-M   'P 1'
#
loop_
_entity.id
_entity.type
_entity.pdbx_description
1 polymer ?
#
loop_
_entity_poly.entity_id
_entity_poly.type
_entity_poly.pdbx_seq_one_letter_code
_entity_poly.pdbx_strand_id
1 'polypeptide(L)'
;MGLSNYVYFHKQIEKYLKEREDDVIRVANAKKALHEIESNSEIILRWLQNNTGTLEAPQLSENEVELVKNAWKDIWELGIVNPEWHRIYKHVTGVFDPAFIPSDIHFQYVENKTIDYAYLRGYIDKNYIDILFPDVKHPTCLIRKIHGIYLDYAFRRIDLDSAINQIFEKRIEGVVIKISVFSEGGKGVFFVDETTGKNDIKIALEKSADIHVEKVIRQHPEMEKMNPTSVNTIRIMTMLINGDAIPLSAIVRIGNKGSRVDNFSSGGYSCGIQPDGKLKEYGYTQKGQRLLIHPNGFKFSEGKIPNFEYILATVKRLHYHVPMFGVISWDISIDTSGEPVLIEYNVGRGGVDFHQYNNGPLYGKYRETIIKNTFDNYAKNDAILDYSFSVTPKGVIITKISQCLRKVNIPAFINKKQVKVIGAKASFKQNKCESIIIDACLDEIQDCAFMNCNNLRKVKIKGDVRNIGRSSFNQCKKLEIVQLPKNGGVEVIAENAFRDCVELKKIIIPKSVVAIGDEAFLNCYKLTIITPVGSYAEQYSIEHNINFVNC
;
A
#
# COMPACT_ATOMS: atom_id res chain seq x y z
N MET A 1 -35.25 -6.70 -37.62
CA MET A 1 -33.88 -7.06 -37.17
C MET A 1 -33.15 -5.94 -36.40
N GLY A 2 -33.80 -4.84 -35.97
CA GLY A 2 -33.09 -3.67 -35.40
C GLY A 2 -33.17 -3.43 -33.89
N LEU A 3 -34.04 -4.12 -33.14
CA LEU A 3 -34.26 -3.84 -31.71
C LEU A 3 -33.92 -5.02 -30.77
N SER A 4 -34.12 -6.27 -31.20
CA SER A 4 -33.77 -7.45 -30.39
C SER A 4 -32.26 -7.64 -30.24
N ASN A 5 -31.49 -7.33 -31.29
CA ASN A 5 -30.03 -7.36 -31.24
C ASN A 5 -29.46 -6.26 -30.35
N TYR A 6 -30.10 -5.09 -30.28
CA TYR A 6 -29.67 -3.97 -29.42
C TYR A 6 -29.93 -4.28 -27.94
N VAL A 7 -31.08 -4.86 -27.61
CA VAL A 7 -31.40 -5.30 -26.24
C VAL A 7 -30.54 -6.49 -25.80
N TYR A 8 -30.22 -7.42 -26.70
CA TYR A 8 -29.29 -8.52 -26.43
C TYR A 8 -27.86 -8.01 -26.23
N PHE A 9 -27.41 -7.06 -27.05
CA PHE A 9 -26.10 -6.42 -26.96
C PHE A 9 -25.98 -5.55 -25.69
N HIS A 10 -27.03 -4.83 -25.29
CA HIS A 10 -27.06 -4.12 -24.02
C HIS A 10 -27.09 -5.04 -22.81
N LYS A 11 -27.83 -6.15 -22.83
CA LYS A 11 -27.80 -7.14 -21.73
C LYS A 11 -26.45 -7.84 -21.61
N GLN A 12 -25.77 -8.10 -22.72
CA GLN A 12 -24.40 -8.60 -22.73
C GLN A 12 -23.43 -7.54 -22.17
N ILE A 13 -23.52 -6.29 -22.63
CA ILE A 13 -22.72 -5.18 -22.09
C ILE A 13 -23.00 -4.97 -20.60
N GLU A 14 -24.24 -5.02 -20.13
CA GLU A 14 -24.59 -4.91 -18.71
C GLU A 14 -24.05 -6.10 -17.90
N LYS A 15 -24.11 -7.32 -18.44
CA LYS A 15 -23.48 -8.50 -17.82
C LYS A 15 -21.96 -8.35 -17.75
N TYR A 16 -21.31 -7.93 -18.84
CA TYR A 16 -19.88 -7.64 -18.89
C TYR A 16 -19.50 -6.46 -17.99
N LEU A 17 -20.36 -5.45 -17.84
CA LEU A 17 -20.19 -4.32 -16.94
C LEU A 17 -20.38 -4.73 -15.47
N LYS A 18 -21.21 -5.74 -15.19
CA LYS A 18 -21.40 -6.33 -13.86
C LYS A 18 -20.24 -7.25 -13.46
N GLU A 19 -19.72 -8.05 -14.40
CA GLU A 19 -18.47 -8.79 -14.24
C GLU A 19 -17.26 -7.84 -14.11
N ARG A 20 -17.30 -6.71 -14.82
CA ARG A 20 -16.38 -5.57 -14.66
C ARG A 20 -16.59 -4.84 -13.34
N GLU A 21 -17.80 -4.84 -12.78
CA GLU A 21 -18.07 -4.30 -11.46
C GLU A 21 -17.40 -5.17 -10.40
N ASP A 22 -17.43 -6.50 -10.49
CA ASP A 22 -16.69 -7.39 -9.58
C ASP A 22 -15.15 -7.29 -9.73
N ASP A 23 -14.66 -6.96 -10.92
CA ASP A 23 -13.22 -6.78 -11.21
C ASP A 23 -12.70 -5.37 -10.90
N VAL A 24 -13.51 -4.34 -11.14
CA VAL A 24 -13.31 -2.98 -10.63
C VAL A 24 -13.55 -2.98 -9.13
N ILE A 25 -14.40 -3.84 -8.57
CA ILE A 25 -14.51 -4.14 -7.14
C ILE A 25 -13.29 -4.93 -6.69
N ARG A 26 -12.59 -5.74 -7.49
CA ARG A 26 -11.27 -6.31 -7.09
C ARG A 26 -10.14 -5.29 -7.11
N VAL A 27 -10.09 -4.40 -8.10
CA VAL A 27 -9.15 -3.25 -8.15
C VAL A 27 -9.53 -2.19 -7.10
N ALA A 28 -10.83 -2.01 -6.85
CA ALA A 28 -11.37 -1.17 -5.80
C ALA A 28 -11.35 -1.88 -4.44
N ASN A 29 -11.20 -3.20 -4.38
CA ASN A 29 -10.91 -4.00 -3.18
C ASN A 29 -9.40 -4.08 -2.95
N ALA A 30 -8.56 -3.88 -3.96
CA ALA A 30 -7.18 -3.46 -3.76
C ALA A 30 -7.15 -2.04 -3.18
N LYS A 31 -8.07 -1.14 -3.61
CA LYS A 31 -8.34 0.15 -2.92
C LYS A 31 -9.06 0.00 -1.56
N LYS A 32 -9.82 -1.07 -1.31
CA LYS A 32 -10.56 -1.33 -0.06
C LYS A 32 -9.68 -2.06 0.96
N ALA A 33 -8.72 -2.86 0.49
CA ALA A 33 -7.56 -3.32 1.25
C ALA A 33 -6.64 -2.13 1.60
N LEU A 34 -6.70 -1.04 0.82
CA LEU A 34 -6.19 0.28 1.16
C LEU A 34 -7.12 1.07 2.13
N HIS A 35 -8.27 0.56 2.55
CA HIS A 35 -9.07 1.15 3.64
C HIS A 35 -8.73 0.53 5.01
N GLU A 36 -7.79 -0.42 5.02
CA GLU A 36 -7.26 -1.15 6.17
C GLU A 36 -5.79 -0.77 6.44
N ILE A 37 -5.44 0.52 6.29
CA ILE A 37 -4.03 0.99 6.29
C ILE A 37 -3.36 0.98 7.67
N GLU A 38 -4.10 1.15 8.78
CA GLU A 38 -3.56 0.89 10.12
C GLU A 38 -3.60 -0.60 10.51
N SER A 39 -4.54 -1.40 9.97
CA SER A 39 -4.58 -2.84 10.26
C SER A 39 -3.53 -3.63 9.47
N ASN A 40 -3.10 -3.18 8.29
CA ASN A 40 -2.15 -3.93 7.47
C ASN A 40 -0.68 -3.84 7.94
N SER A 41 -0.21 -2.74 8.53
CA SER A 41 1.20 -2.65 8.99
C SER A 41 1.44 -3.60 10.17
N GLU A 42 0.57 -3.59 11.18
CA GLU A 42 0.63 -4.55 12.28
C GLU A 42 0.43 -5.99 11.82
N ILE A 43 -0.47 -6.25 10.85
CA ILE A 43 -0.66 -7.60 10.32
C ILE A 43 0.60 -8.10 9.61
N ILE A 44 1.22 -7.29 8.74
CA ILE A 44 2.45 -7.70 8.03
C ILE A 44 3.60 -7.86 9.02
N LEU A 45 3.76 -6.92 9.96
CA LEU A 45 4.78 -7.00 11.00
C LEU A 45 4.61 -8.27 11.84
N ARG A 46 3.40 -8.53 12.36
CA ARG A 46 3.10 -9.76 13.13
C ARG A 46 3.29 -11.01 12.30
N TRP A 47 2.86 -11.00 11.04
CA TRP A 47 3.07 -12.13 10.12
C TRP A 47 4.57 -12.41 9.95
N LEU A 48 5.40 -11.38 9.75
CA LEU A 48 6.85 -11.54 9.65
C LEU A 48 7.46 -12.00 10.97
N GLN A 49 7.09 -11.41 12.11
CA GLN A 49 7.58 -11.83 13.42
C GLN A 49 7.29 -13.32 13.68
N ASN A 50 6.07 -13.78 13.36
CA ASN A 50 5.67 -15.17 13.49
C ASN A 50 6.45 -16.09 12.53
N ASN A 51 6.64 -15.68 11.27
CA ASN A 51 7.26 -16.54 10.27
C ASN A 51 8.79 -16.57 10.36
N THR A 52 9.41 -15.53 10.91
CA THR A 52 10.88 -15.43 11.05
C THR A 52 11.39 -15.88 12.41
N GLY A 53 10.52 -16.20 13.37
CA GLY A 53 10.92 -16.52 14.74
C GLY A 53 11.34 -15.29 15.56
N THR A 54 11.18 -14.07 15.02
CA THR A 54 11.64 -12.84 15.69
C THR A 54 10.96 -12.58 17.03
N LEU A 55 9.76 -13.13 17.29
CA LEU A 55 9.11 -13.00 18.61
C LEU A 55 10.00 -13.49 19.77
N GLU A 56 10.83 -14.50 19.51
CA GLU A 56 11.76 -15.10 20.48
C GLU A 56 13.15 -14.43 20.46
N ALA A 57 13.42 -13.54 19.50
CA ALA A 57 14.70 -12.84 19.38
C ALA A 57 14.89 -11.79 20.47
N PRO A 58 16.12 -11.41 20.84
CA PRO A 58 16.35 -10.26 21.72
C PRO A 58 15.73 -8.97 21.18
N GLN A 59 15.32 -8.07 22.08
CA GLN A 59 14.94 -6.71 21.72
C GLN A 59 16.14 -5.91 21.21
N LEU A 60 15.88 -4.83 20.48
CA LEU A 60 16.93 -3.85 20.19
C LEU A 60 17.37 -3.18 21.50
N SER A 61 18.67 -2.94 21.64
CA SER A 61 19.20 -2.14 22.74
C SER A 61 18.75 -0.67 22.62
N GLU A 62 18.79 0.08 23.72
CA GLU A 62 18.45 1.53 23.71
C GLU A 62 19.30 2.31 22.70
N ASN A 63 20.60 1.98 22.61
CA ASN A 63 21.50 2.59 21.64
C ASN A 63 21.10 2.26 20.18
N GLU A 64 20.68 1.02 19.91
CA GLU A 64 20.20 0.65 18.58
C GLU A 64 18.91 1.37 18.21
N VAL A 65 17.98 1.52 19.16
CA VAL A 65 16.75 2.30 18.94
C VAL A 65 17.08 3.76 18.64
N GLU A 66 18.03 4.37 19.36
CA GLU A 66 18.46 5.74 19.10
C GLU A 66 19.17 5.88 17.74
N LEU A 67 19.93 4.88 17.29
CA LEU A 67 20.50 4.85 15.94
C LEU A 67 19.42 4.78 14.86
N VAL A 68 18.38 3.96 15.04
CA VAL A 68 17.21 3.92 14.14
C VAL A 68 16.54 5.30 14.12
N LYS A 69 16.27 5.88 15.29
CA LYS A 69 15.67 7.21 15.41
C LYS A 69 16.48 8.26 14.65
N ASN A 70 17.80 8.27 14.80
CA ASN A 70 18.66 9.20 14.09
C ASN A 70 18.66 8.99 12.57
N ALA A 71 18.67 7.74 12.10
CA ALA A 71 18.63 7.41 10.67
C ALA A 71 17.26 7.68 10.01
N TRP A 72 16.21 7.83 10.81
CA TRP A 72 14.84 8.10 10.36
C TRP A 72 14.30 9.42 10.89
N LYS A 73 15.16 10.31 11.39
CA LYS A 73 14.80 11.56 12.08
C LYS A 73 13.82 12.44 11.31
N ASP A 74 13.91 12.46 9.99
CA ASP A 74 13.09 13.31 9.12
C ASP A 74 11.61 12.90 9.14
N ILE A 75 11.31 11.66 9.51
CA ILE A 75 9.94 11.12 9.62
C ILE A 75 9.66 10.45 10.97
N TRP A 76 10.61 10.46 11.90
CA TRP A 76 10.47 9.79 13.19
C TRP A 76 9.31 10.36 14.02
N GLU A 77 9.22 11.70 14.07
CA GLU A 77 8.17 12.41 14.82
C GLU A 77 6.76 12.22 14.20
N LEU A 78 6.66 11.69 12.98
CA LEU A 78 5.38 11.28 12.39
C LEU A 78 4.80 10.02 13.06
N GLY A 79 5.61 9.28 13.82
CA GLY A 79 5.19 8.07 14.54
C GLY A 79 4.92 6.85 13.65
N ILE A 80 5.34 6.89 12.39
CA ILE A 80 5.13 5.81 11.41
C ILE A 80 6.31 4.83 11.32
N VAL A 81 7.45 5.17 11.94
CA VAL A 81 8.64 4.31 11.97
C VAL A 81 8.54 3.41 13.19
N ASN A 82 8.40 2.10 12.95
CA ASN A 82 8.40 1.11 14.01
C ASN A 82 9.77 0.37 14.06
N PRO A 83 10.58 0.54 15.13
CA PRO A 83 11.89 -0.13 15.25
C PRO A 83 11.83 -1.66 15.24
N GLU A 84 10.67 -2.28 15.46
CA GLU A 84 10.51 -3.74 15.38
C GLU A 84 10.88 -4.30 13.99
N TRP A 85 10.76 -3.49 12.93
CA TRP A 85 11.24 -3.87 11.60
C TRP A 85 12.75 -4.12 11.59
N HIS A 86 13.53 -3.24 12.20
CA HIS A 86 14.98 -3.38 12.32
C HIS A 86 15.37 -4.57 13.19
N ARG A 87 14.57 -4.90 14.21
CA ARG A 87 14.73 -6.13 15.00
C ARG A 87 14.59 -7.38 14.14
N ILE A 88 13.58 -7.44 13.26
CA ILE A 88 13.37 -8.56 12.32
C ILE A 88 14.58 -8.69 11.39
N TYR A 89 15.00 -7.61 10.73
CA TYR A 89 16.12 -7.66 9.80
C TYR A 89 17.42 -8.06 10.50
N LYS A 90 17.69 -7.53 11.70
CA LYS A 90 18.83 -7.92 12.54
C LYS A 90 18.77 -9.41 12.89
N HIS A 91 17.62 -9.92 13.29
CA HIS A 91 17.46 -11.33 13.64
C HIS A 91 17.70 -12.25 12.44
N VAL A 92 17.09 -11.95 11.30
CA VAL A 92 17.18 -12.77 10.08
C VAL A 92 18.59 -12.74 9.48
N THR A 93 19.21 -11.55 9.41
CA THR A 93 20.50 -11.37 8.72
C THR A 93 21.71 -11.59 9.64
N GLY A 94 21.53 -11.44 10.95
CA GLY A 94 22.60 -11.33 11.94
C GLY A 94 23.29 -9.96 11.96
N VAL A 95 22.81 -8.98 11.19
CA VAL A 95 23.43 -7.66 11.03
C VAL A 95 22.44 -6.56 11.41
N PHE A 96 22.83 -5.69 12.35
CA PHE A 96 22.07 -4.48 12.62
C PHE A 96 22.51 -3.36 11.66
N ASP A 97 21.54 -2.75 10.99
CA ASP A 97 21.75 -1.55 10.18
C ASP A 97 20.50 -0.65 10.27
N PRO A 98 20.61 0.60 10.75
CA PRO A 98 19.45 1.48 10.89
C PRO A 98 18.88 1.94 9.53
N ALA A 99 19.61 1.73 8.42
CA ALA A 99 19.16 2.06 7.08
C ALA A 99 18.20 1.03 6.47
N PHE A 100 17.99 -0.14 7.09
CA PHE A 100 16.94 -1.06 6.67
C PHE A 100 15.59 -0.33 6.59
N ILE A 101 14.84 -0.63 5.53
CA ILE A 101 13.57 -0.01 5.18
C ILE A 101 12.44 -0.85 5.77
N PRO A 102 11.66 -0.32 6.73
CA PRO A 102 10.41 -0.95 7.15
C PRO A 102 9.52 -1.30 5.95
N SER A 103 9.05 -2.54 5.88
CA SER A 103 8.29 -3.05 4.71
C SER A 103 6.99 -2.28 4.51
N ASP A 104 6.32 -1.90 5.61
CA ASP A 104 5.15 -1.04 5.59
C ASP A 104 5.45 0.35 5.01
N ILE A 105 6.59 0.96 5.35
CA ILE A 105 6.97 2.26 4.81
C ILE A 105 7.20 2.17 3.30
N HIS A 106 7.96 1.16 2.85
CA HIS A 106 8.21 0.95 1.43
C HIS A 106 6.92 0.72 0.66
N PHE A 107 6.09 -0.21 1.12
CA PHE A 107 4.86 -0.58 0.45
C PHE A 107 3.85 0.59 0.41
N GLN A 108 3.60 1.23 1.55
CA GLN A 108 2.55 2.24 1.68
C GLN A 108 2.95 3.59 1.08
N TYR A 109 4.18 4.04 1.32
CA TYR A 109 4.57 5.40 0.97
C TYR A 109 5.42 5.47 -0.29
N VAL A 110 6.12 4.40 -0.67
CA VAL A 110 6.98 4.41 -1.87
C VAL A 110 6.31 3.68 -3.03
N GLU A 111 6.14 2.35 -2.97
CA GLU A 111 5.58 1.56 -4.08
C GLU A 111 4.21 2.12 -4.51
N ASN A 112 3.22 2.13 -3.61
CA ASN A 112 1.84 2.51 -3.95
C ASN A 112 1.70 3.94 -4.47
N LYS A 113 2.53 4.88 -4.01
CA LYS A 113 2.48 6.27 -4.50
C LYS A 113 3.08 6.44 -5.88
N THR A 114 3.93 5.51 -6.29
CA THR A 114 4.60 5.55 -7.59
C THR A 114 3.84 4.79 -8.68
N ILE A 115 2.67 4.23 -8.38
CA ILE A 115 1.81 3.54 -9.35
C ILE A 115 0.75 4.50 -9.89
N ASP A 116 0.74 4.72 -11.19
CA ASP A 116 -0.45 5.26 -11.86
C ASP A 116 -1.49 4.14 -12.06
N TYR A 117 -2.46 4.10 -11.15
CA TYR A 117 -3.52 3.10 -11.16
C TYR A 117 -4.44 3.16 -12.39
N ALA A 118 -4.41 4.25 -13.19
CA ALA A 118 -5.16 4.31 -14.44
C ALA A 118 -4.65 3.28 -15.47
N TYR A 119 -3.37 2.91 -15.39
CA TYR A 119 -2.72 1.99 -16.32
C TYR A 119 -2.61 0.55 -15.80
N LEU A 120 -2.85 0.33 -14.51
CA LEU A 120 -2.48 -0.91 -13.82
C LEU A 120 -2.96 -2.19 -14.53
N ARG A 121 -4.28 -2.36 -14.74
CA ARG A 121 -4.83 -3.62 -15.27
C ARG A 121 -4.29 -3.96 -16.66
N GLY A 122 -4.26 -2.98 -17.57
CA GLY A 122 -3.89 -3.23 -18.96
C GLY A 122 -2.41 -3.58 -19.12
N TYR A 123 -1.55 -3.01 -18.28
CA TYR A 123 -0.11 -3.15 -18.42
C TYR A 123 0.45 -4.38 -17.70
N ILE A 124 -0.11 -4.76 -16.54
CA ILE A 124 0.37 -5.95 -15.81
C ILE A 124 -0.19 -7.28 -16.37
N ASP A 125 -1.08 -7.22 -17.34
CA ASP A 125 -1.70 -8.40 -17.94
C ASP A 125 -0.67 -9.12 -18.83
N LYS A 126 -0.37 -10.37 -18.48
CA LYS A 126 0.63 -11.21 -19.18
C LYS A 126 0.32 -11.38 -20.67
N ASN A 127 -0.92 -11.20 -21.08
CA ASN A 127 -1.33 -11.21 -22.48
C ASN A 127 -0.82 -10.02 -23.30
N TYR A 128 -0.13 -9.05 -22.71
CA TYR A 128 0.45 -7.92 -23.46
C TYR A 128 1.95 -7.77 -23.26
N ILE A 129 2.61 -8.63 -22.47
CA ILE A 129 4.04 -8.50 -22.14
C ILE A 129 4.91 -8.44 -23.40
N ASP A 130 4.65 -9.31 -24.38
CA ASP A 130 5.42 -9.36 -25.62
C ASP A 130 5.21 -8.14 -26.53
N ILE A 131 4.06 -7.47 -26.42
CA ILE A 131 3.80 -6.21 -27.13
C ILE A 131 4.46 -5.03 -26.41
N LEU A 132 4.39 -5.01 -25.07
CA LEU A 132 4.90 -3.90 -24.26
C LEU A 132 6.43 -3.84 -24.27
N PHE A 133 7.08 -4.99 -24.38
CA PHE A 133 8.53 -5.13 -24.28
C PHE A 133 9.13 -5.87 -25.48
N PRO A 134 9.03 -5.34 -26.71
CA PRO A 134 9.51 -6.04 -27.91
C PRO A 134 11.04 -6.25 -27.91
N ASP A 135 11.79 -5.46 -27.15
CA ASP A 135 13.26 -5.42 -27.15
C ASP A 135 13.92 -6.36 -26.11
N VAL A 136 13.20 -7.38 -25.66
CA VAL A 136 13.69 -8.47 -24.79
C VAL A 136 13.02 -9.77 -25.21
N LYS A 137 13.66 -10.92 -24.99
CA LYS A 137 13.01 -12.22 -25.25
C LYS A 137 11.91 -12.50 -24.22
N HIS A 138 10.92 -13.29 -24.61
CA HIS A 138 9.85 -13.78 -23.76
C HIS A 138 9.59 -15.27 -24.05
N PRO A 139 8.92 -15.99 -23.14
CA PRO A 139 8.30 -17.26 -23.49
C PRO A 139 7.37 -17.09 -24.72
N THR A 140 7.42 -18.02 -25.66
CA THR A 140 6.60 -17.93 -26.87
C THR A 140 5.12 -18.06 -26.52
N CYS A 141 4.36 -16.98 -26.69
CA CYS A 141 2.90 -16.99 -26.57
C CYS A 141 2.28 -17.90 -27.64
N LEU A 142 1.32 -18.72 -27.22
CA LEU A 142 0.52 -19.58 -28.09
C LEU A 142 -0.91 -19.06 -28.20
N ILE A 143 -1.57 -18.92 -27.05
CA ILE A 143 -2.98 -18.58 -26.94
C ILE A 143 -3.16 -17.51 -25.86
N ARG A 144 -4.07 -16.58 -26.13
CA ARG A 144 -4.55 -15.59 -25.17
C ARG A 144 -6.04 -15.81 -24.97
N LYS A 145 -6.50 -15.74 -23.73
CA LYS A 145 -7.92 -15.59 -23.39
C LYS A 145 -8.08 -14.25 -22.73
N ILE A 146 -8.75 -13.33 -23.41
CA ILE A 146 -8.96 -11.96 -22.95
C ILE A 146 -10.46 -11.70 -22.99
N HIS A 147 -11.07 -11.42 -21.84
CA HIS A 147 -12.50 -11.17 -21.69
C HIS A 147 -13.37 -12.30 -22.28
N GLY A 148 -12.94 -13.55 -22.09
CA GLY A 148 -13.61 -14.74 -22.61
C GLY A 148 -13.41 -15.00 -24.11
N ILE A 149 -12.67 -14.15 -24.82
CA ILE A 149 -12.34 -14.33 -26.24
C ILE A 149 -11.01 -15.08 -26.34
N TYR A 150 -10.99 -16.18 -27.09
CA TYR A 150 -9.76 -16.89 -27.41
C TYR A 150 -9.12 -16.30 -28.66
N LEU A 151 -7.83 -16.01 -28.54
CA LEU A 151 -7.00 -15.40 -29.57
C LEU A 151 -5.72 -16.21 -29.72
N ASP A 152 -5.16 -16.27 -30.92
CA ASP A 152 -3.80 -16.76 -31.12
C ASP A 152 -2.76 -15.69 -30.75
N TYR A 153 -1.47 -16.04 -30.90
CA TYR A 153 -0.34 -15.14 -30.61
C TYR A 153 -0.42 -13.79 -31.34
N ALA A 154 -1.07 -13.75 -32.52
CA ALA A 154 -1.21 -12.59 -33.39
C ALA A 154 -2.56 -11.86 -33.21
N PHE A 155 -3.27 -12.12 -32.12
CA PHE A 155 -4.58 -11.52 -31.81
C PHE A 155 -5.69 -11.86 -32.80
N ARG A 156 -5.54 -12.95 -33.58
CA ARG A 156 -6.62 -13.45 -34.43
C ARG A 156 -7.55 -14.31 -33.59
N ARG A 157 -8.86 -14.08 -33.71
CA ARG A 157 -9.88 -14.85 -33.00
C ARG A 157 -9.86 -16.31 -33.44
N ILE A 158 -9.86 -17.21 -32.47
CA ILE A 158 -10.02 -18.66 -32.63
C ILE A 158 -11.15 -19.15 -31.74
N ASP A 159 -11.68 -20.34 -32.01
CA ASP A 159 -12.59 -21.03 -31.09
C ASP A 159 -11.81 -21.83 -30.02
N LEU A 160 -12.54 -22.29 -29.00
CA LEU A 160 -11.98 -23.05 -27.88
C LEU A 160 -11.35 -24.37 -28.34
N ASP A 161 -11.98 -25.08 -29.28
CA ASP A 161 -11.48 -26.37 -29.76
C ASP A 161 -10.16 -26.21 -30.52
N SER A 162 -10.04 -25.15 -31.34
CA SER A 162 -8.80 -24.77 -32.01
C SER A 162 -7.70 -24.43 -31.00
N ALA A 163 -8.04 -23.68 -29.94
CA ALA A 163 -7.10 -23.39 -28.87
C ALA A 163 -6.61 -24.66 -28.17
N ILE A 164 -7.53 -25.58 -27.81
CA ILE A 164 -7.20 -26.86 -27.18
C ILE A 164 -6.30 -27.69 -28.10
N ASN A 165 -6.62 -27.78 -29.39
CA ASN A 165 -5.84 -28.57 -30.35
C ASN A 165 -4.42 -28.01 -30.50
N GLN A 166 -4.25 -26.69 -30.65
CA GLN A 166 -2.92 -26.08 -30.74
C GLN A 166 -2.07 -26.33 -29.49
N ILE A 167 -2.66 -26.21 -28.29
CA ILE A 167 -1.97 -26.50 -27.03
C ILE A 167 -1.60 -27.99 -26.96
N PHE A 168 -2.54 -28.87 -27.29
CA PHE A 168 -2.34 -30.31 -27.24
C PHE A 168 -1.24 -30.75 -28.20
N GLU A 169 -1.20 -30.24 -29.43
CA GLU A 169 -0.13 -30.53 -30.41
C GLU A 169 1.25 -30.10 -29.92
N LYS A 170 1.32 -29.03 -29.11
CA LYS A 170 2.57 -28.49 -28.55
C LYS A 170 2.97 -29.08 -27.19
N ARG A 171 2.16 -29.97 -26.61
CA ARG A 171 2.40 -30.51 -25.25
C ARG A 171 3.76 -31.19 -25.07
N ILE A 172 4.28 -31.84 -26.10
CA ILE A 172 5.59 -32.52 -26.07
C ILE A 172 6.74 -31.50 -25.92
N GLU A 173 6.57 -30.30 -26.47
CA GLU A 173 7.54 -29.20 -26.31
C GLU A 173 7.44 -28.56 -24.91
N GLY A 174 6.39 -28.86 -24.15
CA GLY A 174 6.07 -28.27 -22.84
C GLY A 174 5.33 -26.94 -22.97
N VAL A 175 4.13 -26.86 -22.40
CA VAL A 175 3.29 -25.65 -22.40
C VAL A 175 2.88 -25.28 -20.97
N VAL A 176 2.71 -23.98 -20.72
CA VAL A 176 2.24 -23.44 -19.45
C VAL A 176 0.98 -22.60 -19.69
N ILE A 177 -0.07 -22.90 -18.94
CA ILE A 177 -1.31 -22.11 -18.88
C ILE A 177 -1.29 -21.33 -17.57
N LYS A 178 -1.42 -20.00 -17.65
CA LYS A 178 -1.35 -19.08 -16.51
C LYS A 178 -2.58 -18.20 -16.44
N ILE A 179 -3.02 -17.88 -15.23
CA ILE A 179 -3.93 -16.73 -15.02
C ILE A 179 -3.14 -15.46 -15.31
N SER A 180 -3.70 -14.60 -16.17
CA SER A 180 -2.96 -13.49 -16.78
C SER A 180 -2.77 -12.28 -15.87
N VAL A 181 -3.69 -12.04 -14.94
CA VAL A 181 -3.68 -10.87 -14.04
C VAL A 181 -3.89 -11.31 -12.59
N PHE A 182 -3.25 -10.61 -11.64
CA PHE A 182 -3.43 -10.77 -10.19
C PHE A 182 -3.20 -12.20 -9.64
N SER A 183 -2.44 -13.03 -10.36
CA SER A 183 -1.99 -14.33 -9.86
C SER A 183 -0.77 -14.15 -8.97
N GLU A 184 -0.89 -14.52 -7.69
CA GLU A 184 0.23 -14.50 -6.75
C GLU A 184 0.76 -15.92 -6.50
N GLY A 185 2.08 -16.05 -6.38
CA GLY A 185 2.72 -17.26 -5.88
C GLY A 185 2.48 -18.51 -6.74
N GLY A 186 2.49 -18.37 -8.07
CA GLY A 186 2.27 -19.51 -8.99
C GLY A 186 0.89 -20.15 -8.91
N LYS A 187 -0.06 -19.60 -8.14
CA LYS A 187 -1.44 -20.07 -8.10
C LYS A 187 -2.07 -19.91 -9.48
N GLY A 188 -2.59 -21.00 -10.01
CA GLY A 188 -3.22 -21.01 -11.33
C GLY A 188 -2.27 -21.28 -12.50
N VAL A 189 -1.00 -21.60 -12.24
CA VAL A 189 -0.08 -22.17 -13.24
C VAL A 189 -0.42 -23.64 -13.45
N PHE A 190 -0.68 -24.03 -14.70
CA PHE A 190 -0.97 -25.41 -15.10
C PHE A 190 0.00 -25.80 -16.21
N PHE A 191 0.78 -26.85 -15.98
CA PHE A 191 1.70 -27.37 -16.98
C PHE A 191 1.01 -28.41 -17.84
N VAL A 192 1.27 -28.35 -19.15
CA VAL A 192 0.79 -29.31 -20.14
C VAL A 192 2.02 -30.03 -20.68
N ASP A 193 2.00 -31.35 -20.56
CA ASP A 193 3.02 -32.26 -21.07
C ASP A 193 2.40 -33.47 -21.78
N GLU A 194 3.22 -34.46 -22.15
CA GLU A 194 2.80 -35.67 -22.86
C GLU A 194 1.70 -36.48 -22.16
N THR A 195 1.57 -36.33 -20.84
CA THR A 195 0.54 -37.02 -20.03
C THR A 195 -0.79 -36.28 -19.99
N THR A 196 -0.81 -35.01 -20.41
CA THR A 196 -1.99 -34.14 -20.31
C THR A 196 -2.98 -34.37 -21.45
N GLY A 197 -4.25 -34.63 -21.11
CA GLY A 197 -5.33 -34.82 -22.08
C GLY A 197 -5.98 -33.52 -22.54
N LYS A 198 -6.75 -33.59 -23.63
CA LYS A 198 -7.53 -32.43 -24.13
C LYS A 198 -8.56 -31.92 -23.11
N ASN A 199 -9.16 -32.82 -22.33
CA ASN A 199 -10.12 -32.44 -21.30
C ASN A 199 -9.47 -31.63 -20.16
N ASP A 200 -8.23 -31.95 -19.79
CA ASP A 200 -7.51 -31.21 -18.76
C ASP A 200 -7.19 -29.79 -19.23
N ILE A 201 -6.76 -29.66 -20.49
CA ILE A 201 -6.54 -28.36 -21.15
C ILE A 201 -7.84 -27.55 -21.19
N LYS A 202 -8.96 -28.19 -21.55
CA LYS A 202 -10.28 -27.54 -21.58
C LYS A 202 -10.65 -26.97 -20.21
N ILE A 203 -10.54 -27.77 -19.15
CA ILE A 203 -10.82 -27.33 -17.77
C ILE A 203 -9.92 -26.14 -17.39
N ALA A 204 -8.64 -26.17 -17.78
CA ALA A 204 -7.72 -25.07 -17.52
C ALA A 204 -8.12 -23.78 -18.26
N LEU A 205 -8.58 -23.88 -19.51
CA LEU A 205 -9.00 -22.75 -20.35
C LEU A 205 -10.38 -22.18 -19.99
N GLU A 206 -11.30 -22.98 -19.47
CA GLU A 206 -12.69 -22.55 -19.17
C GLU A 206 -12.82 -21.74 -17.88
N LYS A 207 -11.73 -21.57 -17.10
CA LYS A 207 -11.71 -20.70 -15.90
C LYS A 207 -12.21 -19.30 -16.22
N SER A 208 -12.95 -18.67 -15.30
CA SER A 208 -13.55 -17.34 -15.50
C SER A 208 -12.54 -16.18 -15.62
N ALA A 209 -11.24 -16.43 -15.39
CA ALA A 209 -10.19 -15.44 -15.50
C ALA A 209 -9.64 -15.31 -16.94
N ASP A 210 -8.92 -14.21 -17.18
CA ASP A 210 -8.06 -14.06 -18.35
C ASP A 210 -6.88 -15.03 -18.25
N ILE A 211 -6.50 -15.64 -19.37
CA ILE A 211 -5.51 -16.72 -19.44
C ILE A 211 -4.45 -16.36 -20.46
N HIS A 212 -3.20 -16.61 -20.09
CA HIS A 212 -2.05 -16.55 -20.96
C HIS A 212 -1.48 -17.96 -21.13
N VAL A 213 -1.23 -18.37 -22.37
CA VAL A 213 -0.65 -19.68 -22.69
C VAL A 213 0.65 -19.49 -23.44
N GLU A 214 1.72 -20.08 -22.92
CA GLU A 214 3.08 -19.93 -23.44
C GLU A 214 3.83 -21.27 -23.44
N LYS A 215 4.89 -21.36 -24.24
CA LYS A 215 5.83 -22.50 -24.17
C LYS A 215 6.70 -22.42 -22.92
N VAL A 216 7.07 -23.59 -22.39
CA VAL A 216 8.13 -23.68 -21.36
C VAL A 216 9.45 -23.22 -21.97
N ILE A 217 10.22 -22.44 -21.23
CA ILE A 217 11.56 -22.03 -21.64
C ILE A 217 12.62 -23.00 -21.12
N ARG A 218 13.70 -23.16 -21.89
CA ARG A 218 14.91 -23.83 -21.43
C ARG A 218 15.88 -22.79 -20.89
N GLN A 219 16.30 -22.97 -19.64
CA GLN A 219 17.18 -22.01 -18.98
C GLN A 219 18.65 -22.31 -19.30
N HIS A 220 19.51 -21.34 -19.06
CA HIS A 220 20.95 -21.47 -19.21
C HIS A 220 21.53 -22.62 -18.33
N PRO A 221 22.53 -23.40 -18.80
CA PRO A 221 23.12 -24.49 -18.02
C PRO A 221 23.64 -24.08 -16.62
N GLU A 222 24.21 -22.88 -16.48
CA GLU A 222 24.61 -22.34 -15.15
C GLU A 222 23.41 -22.13 -14.21
N MET A 223 22.24 -21.77 -14.74
CA MET A 223 21.02 -21.63 -13.93
C MET A 223 20.48 -23.01 -13.56
N GLU A 224 20.56 -24.01 -14.46
CA GLU A 224 20.13 -25.39 -14.18
C GLU A 224 20.89 -26.05 -13.02
N LYS A 225 22.17 -25.68 -12.80
CA LYS A 225 22.94 -26.14 -11.63
C LYS A 225 22.27 -25.78 -10.30
N MET A 226 21.55 -24.66 -10.25
CA MET A 226 20.86 -24.20 -9.04
C MET A 226 19.64 -25.06 -8.75
N ASN A 227 18.78 -25.24 -9.76
CA ASN A 227 17.70 -26.21 -9.73
C ASN A 227 17.27 -26.55 -11.17
N PRO A 228 17.49 -27.80 -11.64
CA PRO A 228 17.18 -28.19 -13.01
C PRO A 228 15.68 -28.42 -13.23
N THR A 229 14.89 -28.61 -12.16
CA THR A 229 13.46 -28.91 -12.31
C THR A 229 12.60 -27.65 -12.46
N SER A 230 13.09 -26.49 -12.00
CA SER A 230 12.39 -25.20 -12.08
C SER A 230 13.14 -24.21 -12.96
N VAL A 231 12.40 -23.38 -13.71
CA VAL A 231 12.98 -22.18 -14.32
C VAL A 231 13.35 -21.22 -13.19
N ASN A 232 14.65 -21.04 -12.95
CA ASN A 232 15.14 -20.09 -11.95
C ASN A 232 15.05 -18.68 -12.53
N THR A 233 14.53 -17.72 -11.73
CA THR A 233 14.44 -16.31 -12.15
C THR A 233 15.29 -15.40 -11.27
N ILE A 234 15.74 -14.32 -11.87
CA ILE A 234 16.43 -13.23 -11.23
C ILE A 234 15.38 -12.16 -10.99
N ARG A 235 15.11 -11.87 -9.73
CA ARG A 235 14.27 -10.76 -9.32
C ARG A 235 15.11 -9.51 -9.15
N ILE A 236 14.84 -8.49 -9.95
CA ILE A 236 15.54 -7.21 -9.91
C ILE A 236 14.54 -6.11 -9.61
N MET A 237 14.75 -5.38 -8.53
CA MET A 237 13.95 -4.21 -8.20
C MET A 237 14.60 -2.96 -8.79
N THR A 238 13.87 -2.25 -9.66
CA THR A 238 14.27 -0.96 -10.21
C THR A 238 13.38 0.16 -9.69
N MET A 239 13.94 1.36 -9.59
CA MET A 239 13.20 2.57 -9.24
C MET A 239 13.56 3.72 -10.18
N LEU A 240 12.56 4.51 -10.59
CA LEU A 240 12.79 5.78 -11.27
C LEU A 240 13.18 6.85 -10.24
N ILE A 241 14.39 7.38 -10.36
CA ILE A 241 14.92 8.43 -9.48
C ILE A 241 15.38 9.56 -10.37
N ASN A 242 14.72 10.73 -10.27
CA ASN A 242 15.00 11.91 -11.10
C ASN A 242 14.94 11.61 -12.62
N GLY A 243 14.09 10.68 -13.03
CA GLY A 243 13.94 10.27 -14.42
C GLY A 243 14.85 9.11 -14.84
N ASP A 244 15.82 8.70 -14.02
CA ASP A 244 16.70 7.56 -14.31
C ASP A 244 16.16 6.25 -13.74
N ALA A 245 16.18 5.18 -14.53
CA ALA A 245 15.90 3.81 -14.07
C ALA A 245 17.11 3.22 -13.34
N ILE A 246 17.00 3.03 -12.03
CA ILE A 246 18.07 2.58 -11.14
C ILE A 246 17.75 1.18 -10.59
N PRO A 247 18.57 0.15 -10.88
CA PRO A 247 18.50 -1.11 -10.17
C PRO A 247 18.94 -0.92 -8.71
N LEU A 248 18.07 -1.23 -7.76
CA LEU A 248 18.31 -1.11 -6.33
C LEU A 248 18.90 -2.40 -5.75
N SER A 249 18.38 -3.55 -6.16
CA SER A 249 18.77 -4.84 -5.62
C SER A 249 18.39 -5.98 -6.59
N ALA A 250 19.20 -7.04 -6.61
CA ALA A 250 18.97 -8.24 -7.40
C ALA A 250 19.16 -9.50 -6.55
N ILE A 251 18.21 -10.42 -6.66
CA ILE A 251 18.26 -11.74 -6.02
C ILE A 251 17.92 -12.80 -7.05
N VAL A 252 18.52 -13.99 -6.96
CA VAL A 252 18.00 -15.16 -7.67
C VAL A 252 16.94 -15.85 -6.83
N ARG A 253 15.87 -16.31 -7.46
CA ARG A 253 14.83 -17.16 -6.88
C ARG A 253 14.98 -18.57 -7.45
N ILE A 254 15.00 -19.53 -6.54
CA ILE A 254 15.25 -20.94 -6.83
C ILE A 254 14.08 -21.75 -6.27
N GLY A 255 13.48 -22.61 -7.09
CA GLY A 255 12.35 -23.44 -6.66
C GLY A 255 12.75 -24.47 -5.63
N ASN A 256 11.79 -24.99 -4.86
CA ASN A 256 12.05 -26.12 -3.98
C ASN A 256 12.48 -27.37 -4.78
N LYS A 257 13.09 -28.35 -4.12
CA LYS A 257 13.50 -29.62 -4.77
C LYS A 257 12.31 -30.27 -5.50
N GLY A 258 12.46 -30.52 -6.79
CA GLY A 258 11.43 -31.13 -7.64
C GLY A 258 10.33 -30.16 -8.11
N SER A 259 10.35 -28.90 -7.67
CA SER A 259 9.39 -27.90 -8.14
C SER A 259 9.64 -27.54 -9.61
N ARG A 260 8.57 -27.29 -10.37
CA ARG A 260 8.62 -26.74 -11.74
C ARG A 260 8.58 -25.21 -11.80
N VAL A 261 8.28 -24.57 -10.67
CA VAL A 261 8.26 -23.10 -10.51
C VAL A 261 9.26 -22.69 -9.46
N ASP A 262 9.86 -21.52 -9.61
CA ASP A 262 10.79 -20.91 -8.64
C ASP A 262 10.09 -20.12 -7.53
N ASN A 263 8.86 -20.53 -7.22
CA ASN A 263 8.00 -19.73 -6.37
C ASN A 263 8.45 -19.77 -4.89
N PHE A 264 9.06 -18.68 -4.48
CA PHE A 264 9.47 -18.43 -3.11
C PHE A 264 8.32 -18.57 -2.09
N SER A 265 7.11 -18.08 -2.40
CA SER A 265 5.96 -18.17 -1.49
C SER A 265 5.37 -19.58 -1.35
N SER A 266 5.91 -20.57 -2.08
CA SER A 266 5.58 -21.99 -1.96
C SER A 266 6.78 -22.83 -1.50
N GLY A 267 7.69 -22.24 -0.72
CA GLY A 267 8.85 -22.94 -0.15
C GLY A 267 10.09 -22.92 -1.04
N GLY A 268 10.15 -22.02 -2.01
CA GLY A 268 11.38 -21.71 -2.74
C GLY A 268 12.37 -20.89 -1.89
N TYR A 269 13.53 -20.62 -2.48
CA TYR A 269 14.69 -20.01 -1.84
C TYR A 269 15.11 -18.78 -2.63
N SER A 270 15.73 -17.83 -1.95
CA SER A 270 16.33 -16.65 -2.58
C SER A 270 17.80 -16.54 -2.21
N CYS A 271 18.63 -16.01 -3.10
CA CYS A 271 20.03 -15.71 -2.81
C CYS A 271 20.43 -14.36 -3.41
N GLY A 272 21.20 -13.57 -2.67
CA GLY A 272 21.72 -12.29 -3.13
C GLY A 272 22.72 -12.46 -4.27
N ILE A 273 22.68 -11.54 -5.23
CA ILE A 273 23.62 -11.49 -6.36
C ILE A 273 24.57 -10.31 -6.14
N GLN A 274 25.87 -10.58 -6.23
CA GLN A 274 26.93 -9.58 -6.13
C GLN A 274 27.08 -8.82 -7.45
N PRO A 275 27.73 -7.63 -7.46
CA PRO A 275 27.90 -6.86 -8.70
C PRO A 275 28.61 -7.60 -9.84
N ASP A 276 29.48 -8.58 -9.52
CA ASP A 276 30.18 -9.42 -10.51
C ASP A 276 29.33 -10.62 -11.01
N GLY A 277 28.06 -10.69 -10.59
CA GLY A 277 27.11 -11.74 -10.93
C GLY A 277 27.24 -13.02 -10.09
N LYS A 278 28.19 -13.11 -9.16
CA LYS A 278 28.27 -14.28 -8.26
C LYS A 278 27.16 -14.23 -7.20
N LEU A 279 26.68 -15.39 -6.81
CA LEU A 279 25.77 -15.50 -5.68
C LEU A 279 26.51 -15.26 -4.36
N LYS A 280 25.78 -14.86 -3.33
CA LYS A 280 26.28 -14.78 -1.97
C LYS A 280 26.36 -16.18 -1.33
N GLU A 281 27.05 -16.24 -0.19
CA GLU A 281 27.31 -17.49 0.52
C GLU A 281 26.04 -18.23 0.96
N TYR A 282 24.99 -17.48 1.30
CA TYR A 282 23.76 -18.03 1.86
C TYR A 282 22.54 -17.74 1.00
N GLY A 283 21.64 -18.72 0.92
CA GLY A 283 20.26 -18.52 0.54
C GLY A 283 19.33 -18.38 1.75
N TYR A 284 18.16 -17.82 1.52
CA TYR A 284 17.12 -17.60 2.52
C TYR A 284 15.81 -18.24 2.10
N THR A 285 15.05 -18.78 3.06
CA THR A 285 13.63 -19.13 2.87
C THR A 285 12.73 -17.93 3.12
N GLN A 286 11.43 -18.07 2.81
CA GLN A 286 10.42 -17.05 3.16
C GLN A 286 10.33 -16.76 4.66
N LYS A 287 10.75 -17.73 5.47
CA LYS A 287 10.79 -17.63 6.92
C LYS A 287 12.11 -17.03 7.44
N GLY A 288 12.93 -16.45 6.56
CA GLY A 288 14.22 -15.87 6.95
C GLY A 288 15.27 -16.90 7.39
N GLN A 289 15.02 -18.21 7.22
CA GLN A 289 16.00 -19.23 7.56
C GLN A 289 17.14 -19.19 6.55
N ARG A 290 18.38 -19.17 7.06
CA ARG A 290 19.60 -19.07 6.27
C ARG A 290 20.18 -20.45 5.98
N LEU A 291 20.57 -20.73 4.74
CA LEU A 291 21.15 -22.01 4.31
C LEU A 291 22.39 -21.79 3.45
N LEU A 292 23.43 -22.61 3.67
CA LEU A 292 24.61 -22.69 2.80
C LEU A 292 24.37 -23.53 1.55
N ILE A 293 23.49 -24.53 1.67
CA ILE A 293 23.22 -25.54 0.65
C ILE A 293 21.70 -25.64 0.49
N HIS A 294 21.24 -25.52 -0.75
CA HIS A 294 19.85 -25.73 -1.14
C HIS A 294 19.47 -27.22 -0.94
N PRO A 295 18.20 -27.57 -0.63
CA PRO A 295 17.82 -28.97 -0.35
C PRO A 295 18.06 -29.98 -1.48
N ASN A 296 18.34 -29.54 -2.71
CA ASN A 296 18.75 -30.41 -3.81
C ASN A 296 20.26 -30.68 -3.87
N GLY A 297 21.05 -30.10 -2.96
CA GLY A 297 22.51 -30.24 -2.90
C GLY A 297 23.32 -29.07 -3.47
N PHE A 298 22.67 -28.08 -4.12
CA PHE A 298 23.37 -26.94 -4.69
C PHE A 298 23.92 -25.99 -3.60
N LYS A 299 25.21 -25.67 -3.66
CA LYS A 299 25.86 -24.73 -2.73
C LYS A 299 25.76 -23.31 -3.26
N PHE A 300 25.13 -22.41 -2.50
CA PHE A 300 24.87 -21.04 -2.98
C PHE A 300 26.14 -20.28 -3.37
N SER A 301 27.23 -20.44 -2.60
CA SER A 301 28.52 -19.81 -2.87
C SER A 301 29.15 -20.14 -4.23
N GLU A 302 28.71 -21.23 -4.88
CA GLU A 302 29.23 -21.68 -6.18
C GLU A 302 28.39 -21.13 -7.35
N GLY A 303 27.27 -20.49 -7.07
CA GLY A 303 26.37 -19.95 -8.08
C GLY A 303 26.90 -18.69 -8.75
N LYS A 304 26.54 -18.55 -10.03
CA LYS A 304 26.76 -17.33 -10.80
C LYS A 304 25.61 -17.10 -11.77
N ILE A 305 25.30 -15.83 -11.99
CA ILE A 305 24.40 -15.35 -13.02
C ILE A 305 25.20 -15.00 -14.28
N PRO A 306 25.04 -15.74 -15.40
CA PRO A 306 25.64 -15.40 -16.68
C PRO A 306 25.22 -14.00 -17.14
N ASN A 307 26.14 -13.25 -17.74
CA ASN A 307 25.87 -11.95 -18.37
C ASN A 307 25.11 -10.94 -17.48
N PHE A 308 25.32 -10.97 -16.16
CA PHE A 308 24.51 -10.20 -15.21
C PHE A 308 24.48 -8.69 -15.47
N GLU A 309 25.59 -8.09 -15.90
CA GLU A 309 25.65 -6.67 -16.28
C GLU A 309 24.70 -6.35 -17.45
N TYR A 310 24.64 -7.23 -18.46
CA TYR A 310 23.73 -7.08 -19.60
C TYR A 310 22.26 -7.23 -19.18
N ILE A 311 21.98 -8.10 -18.19
CA ILE A 311 20.64 -8.22 -17.60
C ILE A 311 20.25 -6.92 -16.89
N LEU A 312 21.15 -6.34 -16.09
CA LEU A 312 20.92 -5.04 -15.43
C LEU A 312 20.68 -3.93 -16.46
N ALA A 313 21.47 -3.87 -17.54
CA ALA A 313 21.26 -2.91 -18.62
C ALA A 313 19.89 -3.10 -19.30
N THR A 314 19.46 -4.36 -19.48
CA THR A 314 18.17 -4.70 -20.07
C THR A 314 17.02 -4.19 -19.20
N VAL A 315 16.95 -4.54 -17.91
CA VAL A 315 15.84 -4.10 -17.05
C VAL A 315 15.76 -2.60 -16.88
N LYS A 316 16.90 -1.88 -16.91
CA LYS A 316 16.91 -0.42 -16.94
C LYS A 316 16.20 0.13 -18.17
N ARG A 317 16.48 -0.43 -19.35
CA ARG A 317 15.79 -0.05 -20.60
C ARG A 317 14.30 -0.36 -20.51
N LEU A 318 13.93 -1.56 -20.02
CA LEU A 318 12.53 -1.98 -19.92
C LEU A 318 11.70 -1.06 -19.03
N HIS A 319 12.27 -0.50 -17.95
CA HIS A 319 11.55 0.42 -17.07
C HIS A 319 11.01 1.65 -17.82
N TYR A 320 11.71 2.14 -18.84
CA TYR A 320 11.24 3.26 -19.65
C TYR A 320 10.06 2.95 -20.57
N HIS A 321 9.75 1.69 -20.83
CA HIS A 321 8.52 1.31 -21.57
C HIS A 321 7.27 1.49 -20.71
N VAL A 322 7.43 1.50 -19.38
CA VAL A 322 6.34 1.59 -18.42
C VAL A 322 6.63 2.63 -17.32
N PRO A 323 6.89 3.90 -17.68
CA PRO A 323 7.35 4.92 -16.73
C PRO A 323 6.26 5.37 -15.76
N MET A 324 5.01 4.96 -15.98
CA MET A 324 3.88 5.19 -15.09
C MET A 324 3.95 4.35 -13.79
N PHE A 325 4.91 3.42 -13.69
CA PHE A 325 5.22 2.67 -12.47
C PHE A 325 6.62 3.01 -12.00
N GLY A 326 6.74 3.79 -10.92
CA GLY A 326 8.05 4.27 -10.45
C GLY A 326 8.90 3.23 -9.74
N VAL A 327 8.31 2.15 -9.21
CA VAL A 327 9.04 0.97 -8.68
C VAL A 327 8.55 -0.28 -9.39
N ILE A 328 9.48 -1.13 -9.84
CA ILE A 328 9.17 -2.38 -10.53
C ILE A 328 10.11 -3.49 -10.06
N SER A 329 9.54 -4.65 -9.72
CA SER A 329 10.27 -5.90 -9.53
C SER A 329 10.14 -6.78 -10.76
N TRP A 330 11.21 -6.88 -11.54
CA TRP A 330 11.32 -7.66 -12.76
C TRP A 330 11.70 -9.10 -12.46
N ASP A 331 11.06 -10.06 -13.11
CA ASP A 331 11.44 -11.47 -13.06
C ASP A 331 12.02 -11.88 -14.41
N ILE A 332 13.34 -12.06 -14.44
CA ILE A 332 14.12 -12.38 -15.63
C ILE A 332 14.69 -13.78 -15.52
N SER A 333 14.52 -14.62 -16.54
CA SER A 333 15.32 -15.83 -16.71
C SER A 333 16.39 -15.61 -17.78
N ILE A 334 17.21 -16.62 -18.04
CA ILE A 334 18.25 -16.57 -19.06
C ILE A 334 18.10 -17.80 -19.94
N ASP A 335 18.07 -17.61 -21.26
CA ASP A 335 17.98 -18.74 -22.20
C ASP A 335 19.33 -19.48 -22.35
N THR A 336 19.34 -20.54 -23.15
CA THR A 336 20.54 -21.36 -23.39
C THR A 336 21.71 -20.61 -24.02
N SER A 337 21.48 -19.44 -24.62
CA SER A 337 22.52 -18.58 -25.21
C SER A 337 23.06 -17.52 -24.26
N GLY A 338 22.48 -17.36 -23.08
CA GLY A 338 22.87 -16.32 -22.12
C GLY A 338 22.10 -15.01 -22.29
N GLU A 339 21.03 -14.98 -23.10
CA GLU A 339 20.21 -13.79 -23.32
C GLU A 339 19.08 -13.69 -22.27
N PRO A 340 18.74 -12.46 -21.81
CA PRO A 340 17.67 -12.25 -20.85
C PRO A 340 16.30 -12.56 -21.46
N VAL A 341 15.49 -13.29 -20.69
CA VAL A 341 14.09 -13.62 -21.01
C VAL A 341 13.19 -13.03 -19.93
N LEU A 342 12.32 -12.09 -20.29
CA LEU A 342 11.33 -11.52 -19.39
C LEU A 342 10.21 -12.55 -19.13
N ILE A 343 10.04 -12.94 -17.87
CA ILE A 343 8.98 -13.89 -17.45
C ILE A 343 7.73 -13.12 -17.03
N GLU A 344 7.91 -12.13 -16.15
CA GLU A 344 6.88 -11.21 -15.70
C GLU A 344 7.52 -10.00 -15.02
N TYR A 345 6.71 -9.01 -14.65
CA TYR A 345 7.12 -7.90 -13.82
C TYR A 345 6.00 -7.54 -12.84
N ASN A 346 6.37 -7.00 -11.68
CA ASN A 346 5.47 -6.70 -10.59
C ASN A 346 5.63 -5.23 -10.18
N VAL A 347 4.53 -4.48 -10.14
CA VAL A 347 4.54 -3.03 -9.84
C VAL A 347 4.11 -2.71 -8.41
N GLY A 348 3.85 -3.73 -7.59
CA GLY A 348 3.55 -3.61 -6.17
C GLY A 348 3.78 -4.94 -5.45
N ARG A 349 4.03 -4.88 -4.14
CA ARG A 349 4.49 -6.03 -3.34
C ARG A 349 5.75 -6.66 -3.94
N GLY A 350 6.72 -5.82 -4.30
CA GLY A 350 7.93 -6.23 -5.02
C GLY A 350 8.88 -7.14 -4.24
N GLY A 351 8.57 -7.46 -2.98
CA GLY A 351 9.33 -8.36 -2.13
C GLY A 351 10.51 -7.70 -1.42
N VAL A 352 10.33 -6.45 -0.96
CA VAL A 352 11.36 -5.65 -0.26
C VAL A 352 12.11 -6.43 0.81
N ASP A 353 11.40 -7.23 1.61
CA ASP A 353 11.98 -8.02 2.69
C ASP A 353 13.05 -9.01 2.17
N PHE A 354 12.78 -9.69 1.05
CA PHE A 354 13.71 -10.67 0.48
C PHE A 354 14.95 -9.99 -0.08
N HIS A 355 14.79 -8.84 -0.72
CA HIS A 355 15.92 -8.03 -1.15
C HIS A 355 16.78 -7.62 0.04
N GLN A 356 16.17 -7.27 1.18
CA GLN A 356 16.89 -6.83 2.37
C GLN A 356 17.59 -7.96 3.12
N TYR A 357 16.96 -9.13 3.26
CA TYR A 357 17.60 -10.30 3.86
C TYR A 357 18.87 -10.71 3.12
N ASN A 358 18.82 -10.64 1.79
CA ASN A 358 19.91 -11.09 0.94
C ASN A 358 20.99 -10.02 0.76
N ASN A 359 20.60 -8.76 0.57
CA ASN A 359 21.50 -7.71 0.10
C ASN A 359 21.77 -6.59 1.10
N GLY A 360 21.10 -6.57 2.25
CA GLY A 360 21.14 -5.44 3.17
C GLY A 360 20.16 -4.32 2.78
N PRO A 361 20.27 -3.12 3.36
CA PRO A 361 19.34 -2.02 3.13
C PRO A 361 19.08 -1.72 1.65
N LEU A 362 17.81 -1.78 1.23
CA LEU A 362 17.41 -1.76 -0.19
C LEU A 362 17.85 -0.50 -0.94
N TYR A 363 17.73 0.68 -0.32
CA TYR A 363 17.92 1.95 -1.03
C TYR A 363 19.38 2.36 -1.18
N GLY A 364 20.29 1.80 -0.37
CA GLY A 364 21.71 2.14 -0.36
C GLY A 364 21.96 3.65 -0.41
N LYS A 365 22.82 4.08 -1.34
CA LYS A 365 23.20 5.50 -1.52
C LYS A 365 22.05 6.42 -1.95
N TYR A 366 20.93 5.88 -2.43
CA TYR A 366 19.76 6.67 -2.85
C TYR A 366 18.75 6.91 -1.74
N ARG A 367 18.98 6.33 -0.55
CA ARG A 367 18.07 6.41 0.60
C ARG A 367 17.58 7.82 0.86
N GLU A 368 18.49 8.77 1.07
CA GLU A 368 18.12 10.15 1.40
C GLU A 368 17.26 10.79 0.32
N THR A 369 17.59 10.57 -0.95
CA THR A 369 16.81 11.10 -2.08
C THR A 369 15.42 10.48 -2.12
N ILE A 370 15.30 9.16 -1.92
CA ILE A 370 14.02 8.45 -1.95
C ILE A 370 13.13 8.89 -0.79
N ILE A 371 13.66 8.90 0.44
CA ILE A 371 12.91 9.33 1.63
C ILE A 371 12.47 10.78 1.46
N LYS A 372 13.40 11.68 1.10
CA LYS A 372 13.08 13.07 0.82
C LYS A 372 11.97 13.20 -0.22
N ASN A 373 12.11 12.64 -1.41
CA ASN A 373 11.09 12.75 -2.46
C ASN A 373 9.73 12.16 -2.05
N THR A 374 9.73 11.06 -1.28
CA THR A 374 8.52 10.39 -0.80
C THR A 374 7.75 11.27 0.20
N PHE A 375 8.49 11.97 1.07
CA PHE A 375 7.94 12.73 2.18
C PHE A 375 8.06 14.26 1.99
N ASP A 376 8.53 14.71 0.83
CA ASP A 376 8.76 16.13 0.52
C ASP A 376 7.48 16.96 0.61
N ASN A 377 6.35 16.39 0.19
CA ASN A 377 5.03 17.01 0.32
C ASN A 377 4.52 17.07 1.76
N TYR A 378 5.08 16.24 2.66
CA TYR A 378 4.78 16.24 4.10
C TYR A 378 5.60 17.33 4.80
N ALA A 379 6.87 17.49 4.40
CA ALA A 379 7.78 18.51 4.91
C ALA A 379 7.50 19.93 4.39
N LYS A 380 7.02 20.09 3.14
CA LYS A 380 6.78 21.41 2.51
C LYS A 380 5.41 22.03 2.81
N ASN A 381 4.42 21.25 3.26
CA ASN A 381 3.05 21.72 3.45
C ASN A 381 2.54 21.69 4.90
N ASP A 382 3.40 21.45 5.90
CA ASP A 382 2.95 21.04 7.26
C ASP A 382 1.98 19.83 7.22
N ALA A 383 2.00 19.04 6.13
CA ALA A 383 1.08 17.93 5.94
C ALA A 383 1.64 16.71 6.66
N ILE A 384 1.36 16.60 7.94
CA ILE A 384 1.56 15.39 8.72
C ILE A 384 0.34 14.48 8.46
N LEU A 385 0.52 13.16 8.53
CA LEU A 385 -0.61 12.22 8.71
C LEU A 385 -1.21 12.45 10.10
N ASP A 386 -1.88 13.58 10.28
CA ASP A 386 -2.39 14.09 11.55
C ASP A 386 -3.51 13.23 12.13
N TYR A 387 -4.15 12.46 11.27
CA TYR A 387 -5.36 11.73 11.57
C TYR A 387 -5.61 10.56 10.60
N SER A 388 -6.28 9.52 11.10
CA SER A 388 -6.94 8.50 10.30
C SER A 388 -8.33 8.99 9.87
N PHE A 389 -8.80 8.54 8.72
CA PHE A 389 -10.11 8.92 8.19
C PHE A 389 -10.78 7.80 7.41
N SER A 390 -12.10 7.83 7.31
CA SER A 390 -12.90 6.97 6.43
C SER A 390 -13.61 7.80 5.37
N VAL A 391 -13.72 7.26 4.16
CA VAL A 391 -14.39 7.93 3.03
C VAL A 391 -15.77 7.33 2.85
N THR A 392 -16.80 8.16 3.01
CA THR A 392 -18.21 7.76 2.81
C THR A 392 -18.80 8.41 1.55
N PRO A 393 -20.01 8.02 1.11
CA PRO A 393 -20.73 8.76 0.08
C PRO A 393 -21.00 10.22 0.46
N LYS A 394 -21.21 10.51 1.75
CA LYS A 394 -21.54 11.85 2.27
C LYS A 394 -20.32 12.76 2.46
N GLY A 395 -19.13 12.19 2.55
CA GLY A 395 -17.89 12.92 2.78
C GLY A 395 -16.88 12.12 3.59
N VAL A 396 -15.85 12.79 4.06
CA VAL A 396 -14.78 12.19 4.86
C VAL A 396 -15.07 12.34 6.35
N ILE A 397 -14.86 11.27 7.11
CA ILE A 397 -14.97 11.25 8.57
C ILE A 397 -13.56 11.10 9.14
N ILE A 398 -13.13 12.02 9.99
CA ILE A 398 -11.90 11.87 10.77
C ILE A 398 -12.17 10.87 11.89
N THR A 399 -11.50 9.71 11.87
CA THR A 399 -11.76 8.60 12.80
C THR A 399 -10.78 8.55 13.96
N LYS A 400 -9.58 9.11 13.80
CA LYS A 400 -8.55 9.14 14.83
C LYS A 400 -7.61 10.31 14.58
N ILE A 401 -7.12 10.97 15.61
CA ILE A 401 -6.09 12.00 15.58
C ILE A 401 -4.84 11.43 16.23
N SER A 402 -3.68 11.66 15.62
CA SER A 402 -2.40 11.14 16.12
C SER A 402 -2.11 11.66 17.53
N GLN A 403 -1.76 10.74 18.43
CA GLN A 403 -1.52 11.03 19.85
C GLN A 403 -0.19 11.76 20.10
N CYS A 404 0.72 11.72 19.12
CA CYS A 404 2.08 12.27 19.22
C CYS A 404 2.16 13.77 18.96
N LEU A 405 1.11 14.38 18.41
CA LEU A 405 1.16 15.74 17.89
C LEU A 405 0.81 16.80 18.92
N ARG A 406 1.46 17.97 18.83
CA ARG A 406 1.09 19.19 19.56
C ARG A 406 0.14 20.10 18.79
N LYS A 407 0.09 19.99 17.46
CA LYS A 407 -0.79 20.79 16.61
C LYS A 407 -1.39 19.91 15.53
N VAL A 408 -2.68 20.08 15.27
CA VAL A 408 -3.45 19.30 14.29
C VAL A 408 -4.17 20.26 13.35
N ASN A 409 -4.08 20.04 12.04
CA ASN A 409 -4.82 20.81 11.05
C ASN A 409 -5.73 19.93 10.19
N ILE A 410 -7.05 20.02 10.40
CA ILE A 410 -8.05 19.27 9.64
C ILE A 410 -8.45 20.07 8.39
N PRO A 411 -8.08 19.64 7.17
CA PRO A 411 -8.27 20.38 5.93
C PRO A 411 -9.71 20.28 5.44
N ALA A 412 -10.09 21.19 4.54
CA ALA A 412 -11.42 21.18 3.94
C ALA A 412 -11.71 19.95 3.07
N PHE A 413 -10.68 19.38 2.44
CA PHE A 413 -10.81 18.24 1.55
C PHE A 413 -9.75 17.18 1.83
N ILE A 414 -10.16 15.92 1.78
CA ILE A 414 -9.29 14.75 1.74
C ILE A 414 -9.73 13.89 0.55
N ASN A 415 -8.79 13.49 -0.31
CA ASN A 415 -9.08 12.72 -1.53
C ASN A 415 -10.17 13.34 -2.41
N LYS A 416 -10.12 14.67 -2.59
CA LYS A 416 -11.12 15.47 -3.35
C LYS A 416 -12.56 15.39 -2.82
N LYS A 417 -12.77 14.83 -1.62
CA LYS A 417 -14.05 14.85 -0.91
C LYS A 417 -13.96 15.78 0.29
N GLN A 418 -15.06 16.46 0.59
CA GLN A 418 -15.14 17.33 1.76
C GLN A 418 -15.02 16.51 3.05
N VAL A 419 -14.27 17.03 4.01
CA VAL A 419 -14.32 16.53 5.38
C VAL A 419 -15.62 17.02 6.02
N LYS A 420 -16.43 16.09 6.51
CA LYS A 420 -17.78 16.37 7.03
C LYS A 420 -17.94 16.07 8.50
N VAL A 421 -17.16 15.15 9.05
CA VAL A 421 -17.37 14.70 10.44
C VAL A 421 -16.04 14.52 11.14
N ILE A 422 -15.97 14.93 12.41
CA ILE A 422 -14.98 14.44 13.36
C ILE A 422 -15.65 13.39 14.22
N GLY A 423 -15.21 12.14 14.08
CA GLY A 423 -15.85 10.97 14.67
C GLY A 423 -15.76 10.92 16.19
N ALA A 424 -16.67 10.16 16.79
CA ALA A 424 -16.68 9.94 18.22
C ALA A 424 -15.33 9.37 18.69
N LYS A 425 -14.73 9.98 19.71
CA LYS A 425 -13.40 9.63 20.24
C LYS A 425 -12.24 9.77 19.23
N ALA A 426 -12.38 10.58 18.18
CA ALA A 426 -11.29 10.86 17.24
C ALA A 426 -9.99 11.21 17.98
N SER A 427 -10.07 11.94 19.09
CA SER A 427 -8.96 12.11 19.99
C SER A 427 -9.13 11.27 21.25
N PHE A 428 -8.33 10.21 21.39
CA PHE A 428 -8.31 9.42 22.62
C PHE A 428 -7.71 10.23 23.79
N LYS A 429 -8.19 9.92 25.00
CA LYS A 429 -7.63 10.33 26.29
C LYS A 429 -6.09 10.34 26.21
N GLN A 430 -5.45 11.44 26.63
CA GLN A 430 -3.98 11.61 26.72
C GLN A 430 -3.21 12.02 25.45
N ASN A 431 -3.83 12.71 24.49
CA ASN A 431 -3.06 13.28 23.38
C ASN A 431 -2.07 14.39 23.84
N LYS A 432 -0.95 14.56 23.12
CA LYS A 432 -0.04 15.70 23.29
C LYS A 432 -0.58 16.99 22.63
N CYS A 433 -1.78 16.96 22.06
CA CYS A 433 -2.30 18.02 21.20
C CYS A 433 -2.61 19.27 22.02
N GLU A 434 -1.95 20.37 21.68
CA GLU A 434 -2.11 21.70 22.28
C GLU A 434 -2.99 22.60 21.42
N SER A 435 -3.09 22.36 20.11
CA SER A 435 -3.93 23.19 19.24
C SER A 435 -4.54 22.45 18.06
N ILE A 436 -5.80 22.76 17.76
CA ILE A 436 -6.53 22.22 16.59
C ILE A 436 -6.99 23.38 15.72
N ILE A 437 -6.74 23.25 14.42
CA ILE A 437 -7.30 24.11 13.38
C ILE A 437 -8.19 23.24 12.48
N ILE A 438 -9.41 23.68 12.24
CA ILE A 438 -10.38 22.98 11.38
C ILE A 438 -10.71 23.92 10.22
N ASP A 439 -10.19 23.62 9.04
CA ASP A 439 -10.49 24.34 7.79
C ASP A 439 -11.73 23.77 7.08
N ALA A 440 -12.23 22.62 7.54
CA ALA A 440 -13.39 21.94 6.99
C ALA A 440 -14.75 22.54 7.36
N CYS A 441 -15.69 22.45 6.42
CA CYS A 441 -17.12 22.67 6.65
C CYS A 441 -17.76 21.34 7.10
N LEU A 442 -17.79 21.12 8.41
CA LEU A 442 -18.32 19.93 9.05
C LEU A 442 -19.85 19.99 9.19
N ASP A 443 -20.48 18.84 8.99
CA ASP A 443 -21.83 18.61 9.48
C ASP A 443 -21.81 18.41 11.01
N GLU A 444 -20.77 17.78 11.56
CA GLU A 444 -20.76 17.41 12.98
C GLU A 444 -19.34 17.21 13.56
N ILE A 445 -19.14 17.67 14.79
CA ILE A 445 -18.14 17.13 15.71
C ILE A 445 -18.89 16.19 16.65
N GLN A 446 -18.69 14.87 16.51
CA GLN A 446 -19.49 13.88 17.22
C GLN A 446 -19.24 13.86 18.73
N ASP A 447 -20.13 13.16 19.43
CA ASP A 447 -20.06 12.93 20.86
C ASP A 447 -18.67 12.45 21.31
N CYS A 448 -18.17 13.08 22.36
CA CYS A 448 -16.88 12.77 22.99
C CYS A 448 -15.65 12.87 22.07
N ALA A 449 -15.73 13.50 20.88
CA ALA A 449 -14.63 13.58 19.90
C ALA A 449 -13.28 14.01 20.49
N PHE A 450 -13.28 14.96 21.43
CA PHE A 450 -12.12 15.51 22.12
C PHE A 450 -12.23 15.41 23.65
N MET A 451 -13.09 14.54 24.18
CA MET A 451 -13.25 14.38 25.61
C MET A 451 -11.90 14.04 26.27
N ASN A 452 -11.56 14.71 27.37
CA ASN A 452 -10.31 14.53 28.12
C ASN A 452 -9.00 14.89 27.37
N CYS A 453 -9.05 15.81 26.39
CA CYS A 453 -7.83 16.36 25.77
C CYS A 453 -7.14 17.37 26.70
N ASN A 454 -6.52 16.88 27.77
CA ASN A 454 -5.94 17.70 28.85
C ASN A 454 -4.76 18.58 28.44
N ASN A 455 -4.19 18.41 27.24
CA ASN A 455 -3.16 19.29 26.72
C ASN A 455 -3.69 20.35 25.76
N LEU A 456 -4.93 20.21 25.28
CA LEU A 456 -5.51 21.08 24.27
C LEU A 456 -5.74 22.46 24.86
N ARG A 457 -5.10 23.49 24.29
CA ARG A 457 -5.18 24.90 24.69
C ARG A 457 -6.03 25.73 23.75
N LYS A 458 -6.08 25.38 22.46
CA LYS A 458 -6.73 26.20 21.45
C LYS A 458 -7.46 25.37 20.41
N VAL A 459 -8.70 25.76 20.12
CA VAL A 459 -9.46 25.25 18.97
C VAL A 459 -9.85 26.42 18.08
N LYS A 460 -9.51 26.35 16.80
CA LYS A 460 -9.91 27.33 15.79
C LYS A 460 -10.64 26.62 14.66
N ILE A 461 -11.92 26.93 14.52
CA ILE A 461 -12.77 26.41 13.46
C ILE A 461 -12.95 27.52 12.43
N LYS A 462 -12.40 27.33 11.23
CA LYS A 462 -12.46 28.30 10.12
C LYS A 462 -13.63 28.02 9.17
N GLY A 463 -13.98 26.74 8.96
CA GLY A 463 -15.17 26.34 8.20
C GLY A 463 -16.41 26.21 9.09
N ASP A 464 -17.58 26.00 8.47
CA ASP A 464 -18.84 25.83 9.19
C ASP A 464 -18.86 24.51 9.99
N VAL A 465 -19.57 24.46 11.11
CA VAL A 465 -19.74 23.23 11.92
C VAL A 465 -21.15 23.18 12.47
N ARG A 466 -22.09 22.49 11.81
CA ARG A 466 -23.52 22.57 12.19
C ARG A 466 -23.75 22.15 13.64
N ASN A 467 -23.17 21.02 14.04
CA ASN A 467 -23.39 20.44 15.36
C ASN A 467 -22.08 20.18 16.12
N ILE A 468 -22.02 20.67 17.36
CA ILE A 468 -20.99 20.30 18.35
C ILE A 468 -21.64 19.30 19.32
N GLY A 469 -21.25 18.04 19.24
CA GLY A 469 -21.87 16.91 19.92
C GLY A 469 -21.65 16.84 21.43
N ARG A 470 -22.37 15.92 22.07
CA ARG A 470 -22.45 15.76 23.52
C ARG A 470 -21.07 15.47 24.10
N SER A 471 -20.69 16.21 25.14
CA SER A 471 -19.37 16.07 25.77
C SER A 471 -18.16 16.15 24.81
N SER A 472 -18.31 16.76 23.63
CA SER A 472 -17.27 16.76 22.58
C SER A 472 -15.92 17.33 23.06
N PHE A 473 -15.89 18.34 23.93
CA PHE A 473 -14.69 18.90 24.56
C PHE A 473 -14.70 18.78 26.09
N ASN A 474 -15.53 17.89 26.65
CA ASN A 474 -15.66 17.71 28.09
C ASN A 474 -14.30 17.35 28.73
N GLN A 475 -13.95 17.97 29.87
CA GLN A 475 -12.69 17.82 30.59
C GLN A 475 -11.43 18.19 29.79
N CYS A 476 -11.53 19.09 28.80
CA CYS A 476 -10.34 19.73 28.21
C CYS A 476 -9.77 20.80 29.16
N LYS A 477 -9.16 20.37 30.27
CA LYS A 477 -8.82 21.24 31.41
C LYS A 477 -7.88 22.41 31.08
N LYS A 478 -7.06 22.31 30.02
CA LYS A 478 -6.14 23.37 29.58
C LYS A 478 -6.70 24.21 28.42
N LEU A 479 -7.93 23.97 27.96
CA LEU A 479 -8.50 24.66 26.81
C LEU A 479 -8.77 26.11 27.18
N GLU A 480 -8.05 27.05 26.57
CA GLU A 480 -8.12 28.47 26.88
C GLU A 480 -9.03 29.24 25.93
N ILE A 481 -9.04 28.85 24.65
CA ILE A 481 -9.68 29.59 23.57
C ILE A 481 -10.38 28.65 22.59
N VAL A 482 -11.65 28.92 22.31
CA VAL A 482 -12.41 28.32 21.20
C VAL A 482 -12.89 29.43 20.25
N GLN A 483 -12.50 29.34 18.99
CA GLN A 483 -12.92 30.29 17.94
C GLN A 483 -13.83 29.55 16.96
N LEU A 484 -15.13 29.82 17.03
CA LEU A 484 -16.11 29.39 16.02
C LEU A 484 -16.11 30.38 14.83
N PRO A 485 -16.55 29.96 13.63
CA PRO A 485 -16.63 30.84 12.47
C PRO A 485 -17.53 32.05 12.73
N LYS A 486 -17.06 33.24 12.38
CA LYS A 486 -17.80 34.51 12.58
C LYS A 486 -19.03 34.64 11.67
N ASN A 487 -19.01 33.98 10.51
CA ASN A 487 -19.98 34.21 9.43
C ASN A 487 -21.16 33.21 9.45
N GLY A 488 -21.39 32.54 10.59
CA GLY A 488 -22.42 31.52 10.75
C GLY A 488 -21.89 30.10 10.58
N GLY A 489 -22.77 29.11 10.72
CA GLY A 489 -22.48 27.71 10.44
C GLY A 489 -22.55 26.76 11.64
N VAL A 490 -22.62 27.29 12.88
CA VAL A 490 -22.91 26.50 14.09
C VAL A 490 -24.36 26.70 14.47
N GLU A 491 -25.12 25.61 14.57
CA GLU A 491 -26.54 25.59 14.90
C GLU A 491 -26.75 25.11 16.34
N VAL A 492 -26.04 24.05 16.75
CA VAL A 492 -26.22 23.41 18.06
C VAL A 492 -24.90 23.21 18.79
N ILE A 493 -24.87 23.63 20.06
CA ILE A 493 -23.87 23.24 21.05
C ILE A 493 -24.54 22.27 22.03
N ALA A 494 -24.24 20.98 21.95
CA ALA A 494 -24.96 19.97 22.73
C ALA A 494 -24.59 19.98 24.23
N GLU A 495 -25.36 19.20 25.00
CA GLU A 495 -25.19 19.01 26.43
C GLU A 495 -23.75 18.62 26.80
N ASN A 496 -23.24 19.19 27.89
CA ASN A 496 -21.88 18.96 28.41
C ASN A 496 -20.73 19.28 27.42
N ALA A 497 -20.97 19.92 26.26
CA ALA A 497 -19.97 20.06 25.19
C ALA A 497 -18.61 20.61 25.67
N PHE A 498 -18.60 21.62 26.55
CA PHE A 498 -17.39 22.22 27.12
C PHE A 498 -17.32 22.08 28.65
N ARG A 499 -18.06 21.14 29.24
CA ARG A 499 -18.03 20.90 30.70
C ARG A 499 -16.61 20.68 31.21
N ASP A 500 -16.31 21.21 32.39
CA ASP A 500 -15.01 21.10 33.07
C ASP A 500 -13.82 21.66 32.27
N CYS A 501 -14.06 22.56 31.30
CA CYS A 501 -13.00 23.35 30.65
C CYS A 501 -12.57 24.53 31.54
N VAL A 502 -11.95 24.22 32.68
CA VAL A 502 -11.66 25.18 33.76
C VAL A 502 -10.75 26.36 33.38
N GLU A 503 -9.96 26.21 32.30
CA GLU A 503 -9.10 27.28 31.77
C GLU A 503 -9.73 28.07 30.61
N LEU A 504 -10.96 27.74 30.19
CA LEU A 504 -11.59 28.38 29.03
C LEU A 504 -11.92 29.84 29.35
N LYS A 505 -11.17 30.76 28.75
CA LYS A 505 -11.30 32.20 28.94
C LYS A 505 -12.31 32.81 27.97
N LYS A 506 -12.34 32.30 26.74
CA LYS A 506 -13.09 32.93 25.66
C LYS A 506 -13.64 31.91 24.67
N ILE A 507 -14.92 32.08 24.36
CA ILE A 507 -15.58 31.46 23.21
C ILE A 507 -16.32 32.53 22.42
N ILE A 508 -16.22 32.48 21.09
CA ILE A 508 -17.02 33.33 20.20
C ILE A 508 -18.17 32.48 19.68
N ILE A 509 -19.41 32.86 19.99
CA ILE A 509 -20.62 32.12 19.57
C ILE A 509 -21.42 32.97 18.57
N PRO A 510 -21.54 32.52 17.30
CA PRO A 510 -22.23 33.30 16.26
C PRO A 510 -23.76 33.30 16.45
N LYS A 511 -24.45 34.25 15.79
CA LYS A 511 -25.92 34.37 15.83
C LYS A 511 -26.66 33.14 15.26
N SER A 512 -25.98 32.29 14.49
CA SER A 512 -26.57 31.08 13.92
C SER A 512 -26.88 29.99 14.96
N VAL A 513 -26.32 30.07 16.17
CA VAL A 513 -26.61 29.10 17.22
C VAL A 513 -28.04 29.29 17.71
N VAL A 514 -28.83 28.23 17.60
CA VAL A 514 -30.24 28.19 17.99
C VAL A 514 -30.50 27.34 19.23
N ALA A 515 -29.50 26.55 19.68
CA ALA A 515 -29.60 25.73 20.88
C ALA A 515 -28.24 25.55 21.56
N ILE A 516 -28.24 25.66 22.89
CA ILE A 516 -27.12 25.33 23.78
C ILE A 516 -27.67 24.38 24.85
N GLY A 517 -27.14 23.17 24.92
CA GLY A 517 -27.64 22.12 25.81
C GLY A 517 -27.28 22.33 27.27
N ASP A 518 -27.94 21.57 28.14
CA ASP A 518 -27.74 21.63 29.58
C ASP A 518 -26.27 21.38 29.94
N GLU A 519 -25.80 22.12 30.95
CA GLU A 519 -24.42 22.00 31.46
C GLU A 519 -23.31 22.18 30.41
N ALA A 520 -23.61 22.73 29.22
CA ALA A 520 -22.64 22.87 28.13
C ALA A 520 -21.35 23.61 28.56
N PHE A 521 -21.47 24.57 29.47
CA PHE A 521 -20.35 25.34 30.04
C PHE A 521 -20.21 25.17 31.56
N LEU A 522 -20.72 24.07 32.13
CA LEU A 522 -20.59 23.80 33.56
C LEU A 522 -19.10 23.77 33.97
N ASN A 523 -18.77 24.42 35.09
CA ASN A 523 -17.41 24.56 35.62
C ASN A 523 -16.41 25.32 34.72
N CYS A 524 -16.89 26.12 33.76
CA CYS A 524 -16.06 27.04 32.97
C CYS A 524 -15.90 28.41 33.66
N TYR A 525 -15.32 28.44 34.87
CA TYR A 525 -15.35 29.62 35.75
C TYR A 525 -14.64 30.89 35.20
N LYS A 526 -13.76 30.74 34.20
CA LYS A 526 -13.03 31.85 33.58
C LYS A 526 -13.68 32.37 32.29
N LEU A 527 -14.81 31.79 31.89
CA LEU A 527 -15.40 31.99 30.57
C LEU A 527 -16.01 33.38 30.42
N THR A 528 -15.69 34.02 29.30
CA THR A 528 -16.48 35.09 28.71
C THR A 528 -16.99 34.66 27.34
N ILE A 529 -18.31 34.66 27.14
CA ILE A 529 -18.96 34.41 25.84
C ILE A 529 -18.95 35.71 25.03
N ILE A 530 -18.48 35.66 23.79
CA ILE A 530 -18.60 36.78 22.85
C ILE A 530 -19.66 36.44 21.81
N THR A 531 -20.71 37.25 21.71
CA THR A 531 -21.85 36.92 20.84
C THR A 531 -22.57 38.17 20.32
N PRO A 532 -23.30 38.12 19.19
CA PRO A 532 -24.08 39.27 18.71
C PRO A 532 -25.27 39.60 19.61
N VAL A 533 -25.69 40.87 19.63
CA VAL A 533 -26.90 41.33 20.34
C VAL A 533 -28.15 40.60 19.83
N GLY A 534 -29.00 40.16 20.76
CA GLY A 534 -30.23 39.42 20.54
C GLY A 534 -30.02 37.97 20.09
N SER A 535 -28.83 37.39 20.32
CA SER A 535 -28.55 35.99 19.99
C SER A 535 -29.07 35.05 21.07
N TYR A 536 -29.28 33.78 20.70
CA TYR A 536 -29.60 32.73 21.68
C TYR A 536 -28.51 32.60 22.76
N ALA A 537 -27.24 32.81 22.39
CA ALA A 537 -26.14 32.72 23.32
C ALA A 537 -26.13 33.89 24.34
N GLU A 538 -26.62 35.08 23.97
CA GLU A 538 -26.82 36.18 24.92
C GLU A 538 -27.87 35.78 25.96
N GLN A 539 -29.02 35.29 25.52
CA GLN A 539 -30.09 34.81 26.41
C GLN A 539 -29.58 33.69 27.34
N TYR A 540 -28.92 32.68 26.78
CA TYR A 540 -28.35 31.56 27.55
C TYR A 540 -27.36 32.06 28.61
N SER A 541 -26.53 33.06 28.28
CA SER A 541 -25.55 33.62 29.20
C SER A 541 -26.22 34.32 30.38
N ILE A 542 -27.32 35.04 30.14
CA ILE A 542 -28.13 35.68 31.20
C ILE A 542 -28.76 34.62 32.09
N GLU A 543 -29.40 33.61 31.51
CA GLU A 543 -30.09 32.54 32.26
C GLU A 543 -29.16 31.72 33.16
N HIS A 544 -27.91 31.52 32.73
CA HIS A 544 -26.92 30.70 33.43
C HIS A 544 -25.86 31.52 34.19
N ASN A 545 -26.04 32.85 34.28
CA ASN A 545 -25.11 33.78 34.94
C ASN A 545 -23.64 33.62 34.46
N ILE A 546 -23.46 33.53 33.14
CA ILE A 546 -22.15 33.44 32.48
C ILE A 546 -21.78 34.84 31.97
N ASN A 547 -20.54 35.27 32.19
CA ASN A 547 -20.05 36.55 31.65
C ASN A 547 -20.12 36.57 30.13
N PHE A 548 -20.62 37.66 29.54
CA PHE A 548 -20.65 37.82 28.08
C PHE A 548 -20.33 39.25 27.63
N VAL A 549 -19.91 39.38 26.38
CA VAL A 549 -19.61 40.65 25.70
C VAL A 549 -20.25 40.63 24.32
N ASN A 550 -20.98 41.69 23.98
CA ASN A 550 -21.61 41.82 22.67
C ASN A 550 -20.59 42.29 21.60
N CYS A 551 -20.66 41.72 20.39
CA CYS A 551 -19.77 42.05 19.28
C CYS A 551 -20.47 42.36 17.96
#